data_AF-A0A2V2EW56-F1
#
_entry.id   AF-A0A2V2EW56-F1
#
_cell.length_a   1.000
_cell.length_b   1.000
_cell.length_c   1.000
_cell.angle_alpha   90.00
_cell.angle_beta   90.00
_cell.angle_gamma   90.00
#
_symmetry.space_group_name_H-M   'P 1'
#
loop_
_entity.id
_entity.type
_entity.pdbx_description
1 polymer ?
#
loop_
_entity_poly.entity_id
_entity_poly.type
_entity_poly.pdbx_seq_one_letter_code
_entity_poly.pdbx_strand_id
1 'polypeptide(L)'
;MTAERIRSELFALSDEKYVCFHAGLIPTEEREKIIGVRVPNLRKLAKRLVKEGDYDEFLHALPHGYLDENTLHALIISELTDYTQVISYTEKFLPYIDNWATCDAFAP
;
A
#
# COMPACT_ATOMS: atom_id res chain seq x y z
N MET A 1 13.83 6.46 -2.84
CA MET A 1 12.85 7.00 -3.82
C MET A 1 11.83 7.85 -3.08
N THR A 2 11.36 8.96 -3.66
CA THR A 2 10.35 9.81 -3.02
C THR A 2 8.94 9.20 -3.09
N ALA A 3 8.09 9.50 -2.11
CA ALA A 3 6.71 9.01 -2.05
C ALA A 3 5.90 9.37 -3.31
N GLU A 4 6.15 10.55 -3.89
CA GLU A 4 5.50 11.02 -5.14
C GLU A 4 5.82 10.14 -6.35
N ARG A 5 7.03 9.57 -6.41
CA ARG A 5 7.41 8.66 -7.50
C ARG A 5 6.67 7.33 -7.39
N ILE A 6 6.55 6.77 -6.19
CA ILE A 6 5.79 5.53 -5.96
C ILE A 6 4.31 5.74 -6.30
N ARG A 7 3.73 6.89 -5.89
CA ARG A 7 2.38 7.27 -6.29
C ARG A 7 2.21 7.31 -7.81
N SER A 8 3.18 7.90 -8.52
CA SER A 8 3.15 7.94 -9.99
C SER A 8 3.19 6.54 -10.61
N GLU A 9 3.97 5.62 -10.04
CA GLU A 9 4.00 4.21 -10.46
C GLU A 9 2.67 3.48 -10.18
N LEU A 10 2.01 3.78 -9.07
CA LEU A 10 0.66 3.25 -8.78
C LEU A 10 -0.36 3.74 -9.81
N PHE A 11 -0.36 5.03 -10.15
CA PHE A 11 -1.25 5.57 -11.18
C PHE A 11 -1.01 4.93 -12.56
N ALA A 12 0.25 4.67 -12.91
CA ALA A 12 0.59 3.97 -14.15
C ALA A 12 0.08 2.52 -14.20
N LEU A 13 -0.23 1.92 -13.05
CA LEU A 13 -0.76 0.57 -12.91
C LEU A 13 -2.28 0.53 -12.68
N SER A 14 -2.96 1.68 -12.75
CA SER A 14 -4.40 1.80 -12.52
C SER A 14 -5.24 1.03 -13.56
N ASP A 15 -6.34 0.45 -13.11
CA ASP A 15 -7.34 -0.21 -13.95
C ASP A 15 -8.72 0.33 -13.57
N GLU A 16 -9.29 1.21 -14.39
CA GLU A 16 -10.57 1.88 -14.12
C GLU A 16 -11.74 0.89 -13.91
N LYS A 17 -11.74 -0.24 -14.62
CA LYS A 17 -12.76 -1.28 -14.41
C LYS A 17 -12.60 -1.92 -13.04
N TYR A 18 -11.36 -2.08 -12.58
CA TYR A 18 -11.06 -2.58 -11.26
C TYR A 18 -11.41 -1.56 -10.16
N VAL A 19 -11.22 -0.25 -10.38
CA VAL A 19 -11.65 0.80 -9.43
C VAL A 19 -13.14 0.66 -9.13
N CYS A 20 -13.99 0.58 -10.16
CA CYS A 20 -15.44 0.44 -9.98
C CYS A 20 -15.81 -0.81 -9.17
N PHE A 21 -15.14 -1.93 -9.42
CA PHE A 21 -15.34 -3.15 -8.67
C PHE A 21 -14.87 -3.01 -7.21
N HIS A 22 -13.70 -2.44 -6.99
CA HIS A 22 -13.06 -2.32 -5.68
C HIS A 22 -13.81 -1.35 -4.76
N ALA A 23 -14.27 -0.22 -5.29
CA ALA A 23 -15.10 0.75 -4.57
C ALA A 23 -16.42 0.11 -4.06
N GLY A 24 -16.98 -0.86 -4.81
CA GLY A 24 -18.16 -1.60 -4.38
C GLY A 24 -17.91 -2.56 -3.20
N LEU A 25 -16.65 -2.92 -2.94
CA LEU A 25 -16.26 -3.85 -1.85
C LEU A 25 -15.89 -3.14 -0.55
N ILE A 26 -15.54 -1.85 -0.63
CA ILE A 26 -15.05 -1.07 0.52
C ILE A 26 -15.96 0.17 0.65
N PRO A 27 -17.13 0.04 1.28
CA PRO A 27 -18.10 1.13 1.37
C PRO A 27 -17.63 2.28 2.27
N THR A 28 -16.57 2.06 3.07
CA THR A 28 -15.96 3.07 3.94
C THR A 28 -14.97 3.98 3.23
N GLU A 29 -14.58 3.65 1.99
CA GLU A 29 -13.59 4.38 1.22
C GLU A 29 -14.25 5.13 0.06
N GLU A 30 -13.82 6.37 -0.17
CA GLU A 30 -14.29 7.17 -1.30
C GLU A 30 -13.66 6.65 -2.60
N ARG A 31 -14.43 6.59 -3.68
CA ARG A 31 -13.95 6.11 -4.99
C ARG A 31 -12.69 6.86 -5.44
N GLU A 32 -12.65 8.16 -5.18
CA GLU A 32 -11.57 9.09 -5.53
C GLU A 32 -10.24 8.75 -4.83
N LYS A 33 -10.31 8.03 -3.71
CA LYS A 33 -9.14 7.54 -2.95
C LYS A 33 -8.69 6.14 -3.39
N ILE A 34 -9.30 5.57 -4.43
CA ILE A 34 -8.93 4.27 -4.98
C ILE A 34 -8.29 4.48 -6.36
N ILE A 35 -6.99 4.19 -6.47
CA ILE A 35 -6.25 4.18 -7.75
C ILE A 35 -6.65 2.95 -8.57
N GLY A 36 -6.90 1.83 -7.90
CA GLY A 36 -7.36 0.59 -8.54
C GLY A 36 -6.22 -0.20 -9.17
N VAL A 37 -5.18 -0.47 -8.38
CA VAL A 37 -4.06 -1.34 -8.76
C VAL A 37 -4.37 -2.77 -8.32
N ARG A 38 -4.26 -3.72 -9.26
CA ARG A 38 -4.45 -5.14 -8.96
C ARG A 38 -3.41 -5.62 -7.93
N VAL A 39 -3.84 -6.38 -6.92
CA VAL A 39 -2.97 -6.94 -5.86
C VAL A 39 -1.70 -7.63 -6.40
N PRO A 40 -1.73 -8.43 -7.49
CA PRO A 40 -0.49 -9.01 -8.04
C PRO A 40 0.54 -7.97 -8.49
N ASN A 41 0.11 -6.80 -8.96
CA ASN A 41 1.00 -5.71 -9.35
C ASN A 41 1.57 -5.01 -8.10
N LEU A 42 0.75 -4.79 -7.07
CA LEU A 42 1.21 -4.26 -5.78
C LEU A 42 2.27 -5.16 -5.13
N ARG A 43 2.06 -6.49 -5.13
CA ARG A 43 3.05 -7.45 -4.62
C ARG A 43 4.38 -7.41 -5.39
N LYS A 44 4.33 -7.27 -6.72
CA LYS A 44 5.54 -7.11 -7.54
C LYS A 44 6.26 -5.80 -7.22
N LEU A 45 5.51 -4.71 -7.03
CA LEU A 45 6.06 -3.40 -6.67
C LEU A 45 6.71 -3.44 -5.29
N ALA A 46 6.04 -3.98 -4.27
CA ALA A 46 6.57 -4.13 -2.91
C ALA A 46 7.91 -4.89 -2.91
N LYS A 47 7.95 -6.06 -3.56
CA LYS A 47 9.18 -6.86 -3.69
C LYS A 47 10.33 -6.10 -4.36
N ARG A 48 10.03 -5.31 -5.39
CA ARG A 48 11.03 -4.48 -6.05
C ARG A 48 11.56 -3.41 -5.11
N LEU A 49 10.68 -2.66 -4.45
CA LEU A 49 11.06 -1.58 -3.52
C LEU A 49 11.92 -2.09 -2.37
N VAL A 50 11.56 -3.24 -1.78
CA VAL A 50 12.35 -3.87 -0.71
C VAL A 50 13.72 -4.30 -1.22
N LYS A 51 13.79 -4.93 -2.41
CA LYS A 51 15.06 -5.34 -3.01
C LYS A 51 15.98 -4.16 -3.34
N GLU A 52 15.41 -3.03 -3.76
CA GLU A 52 16.14 -1.80 -4.10
C GLU A 52 16.49 -0.96 -2.85
N GLY A 53 15.90 -1.26 -1.69
CA GLY A 53 16.05 -0.46 -0.47
C GLY A 53 15.29 0.88 -0.51
N ASP A 54 14.39 1.03 -1.48
CA ASP A 54 13.77 2.30 -1.88
C ASP A 54 12.35 2.48 -1.28
N TYR A 55 12.17 2.08 -0.02
CA TYR A 55 10.86 2.05 0.64
C TYR A 55 10.75 2.94 1.89
N ASP A 56 11.87 3.25 2.57
CA ASP A 56 11.85 3.87 3.90
C ASP A 56 11.13 5.22 3.94
N GLU A 57 11.40 6.08 2.95
CA GLU A 57 10.76 7.39 2.82
C GLU A 57 9.24 7.25 2.62
N PHE A 58 8.81 6.25 1.85
CA PHE A 58 7.39 5.98 1.61
C PHE A 58 6.67 5.46 2.85
N LEU A 59 7.30 4.56 3.62
CA LEU A 59 6.71 4.07 4.88
C LEU A 59 6.58 5.18 5.95
N HIS A 60 7.42 6.22 5.86
CA HIS A 60 7.35 7.39 6.74
C HIS A 60 6.42 8.50 6.22
N ALA A 61 5.97 8.45 4.96
CA ALA A 61 5.09 9.44 4.34
C ALA A 61 3.62 9.25 4.74
N LEU A 62 3.35 9.18 6.04
CA LEU A 62 2.01 9.01 6.60
C LEU A 62 1.36 10.38 6.96
N PRO A 63 0.03 10.52 6.85
CA PRO A 63 -0.93 9.53 6.31
C PRO A 63 -0.87 9.43 4.78
N HIS A 64 -1.19 8.24 4.26
CA HIS A 64 -1.34 8.02 2.82
C HIS A 64 -2.66 8.60 2.29
N GLY A 65 -2.67 8.99 1.02
CA GLY A 65 -3.83 9.60 0.38
C GLY A 65 -4.76 8.60 -0.31
N TYR A 66 -4.22 7.44 -0.69
CA TYR A 66 -4.94 6.42 -1.45
C TYR A 66 -4.94 5.05 -0.76
N LEU A 67 -6.03 4.30 -0.94
CA LEU A 67 -6.16 2.92 -0.47
C LEU A 67 -5.03 2.01 -0.99
N ASP A 68 -4.66 2.18 -2.25
CA ASP A 68 -3.60 1.41 -2.89
C ASP A 68 -2.21 1.71 -2.28
N GLU A 69 -1.98 2.94 -1.78
CA GLU A 69 -0.77 3.29 -1.03
C GLU A 69 -0.76 2.58 0.34
N ASN A 70 -1.89 2.55 1.04
CA ASN A 70 -2.06 1.82 2.29
C ASN A 70 -1.83 0.31 2.11
N THR A 71 -2.38 -0.26 1.05
CA THR A 71 -2.20 -1.68 0.70
C THR A 71 -0.74 -1.97 0.34
N LEU A 72 -0.08 -1.08 -0.42
CA LEU A 72 1.33 -1.20 -0.73
C LEU A 72 2.20 -1.11 0.54
N HIS A 73 1.89 -0.20 1.47
CA HIS A 73 2.57 -0.07 2.75
C HIS A 73 2.59 -1.40 3.50
N ALA A 74 1.42 -2.00 3.72
CA ALA A 74 1.28 -3.30 4.38
C ALA A 74 2.10 -4.39 3.69
N LEU A 75 2.04 -4.46 2.35
CA LEU A 75 2.80 -5.43 1.56
C LEU A 75 4.31 -5.23 1.68
N ILE A 76 4.81 -3.99 1.73
CA ILE A 76 6.23 -3.73 1.94
C ILE A 76 6.65 -4.25 3.31
N ILE A 77 5.90 -3.95 4.37
CA ILE A 77 6.19 -4.44 5.73
C ILE A 77 6.27 -5.97 5.72
N SER A 78 5.31 -6.66 5.09
CA SER A 78 5.29 -8.13 5.00
C SER A 78 6.45 -8.75 4.23
N GLU A 79 7.16 -7.98 3.40
CA GLU A 79 8.34 -8.47 2.67
C GLU A 79 9.65 -8.24 3.45
N LEU A 80 9.62 -7.49 4.56
CA LEU A 80 10.78 -7.28 5.43
C LEU A 80 11.02 -8.49 6.33
N THR A 81 12.30 -8.81 6.57
CA THR A 81 12.69 -9.96 7.41
C THR A 81 13.18 -9.56 8.81
N ASP A 82 13.53 -8.29 9.02
CA ASP A 82 13.97 -7.81 10.33
C ASP A 82 12.76 -7.56 11.24
N TYR A 83 12.65 -8.37 12.29
CA TYR A 83 11.51 -8.34 13.20
C TYR A 83 11.32 -6.98 13.88
N THR A 84 12.40 -6.36 14.37
CA THR A 84 12.33 -5.08 15.09
C THR A 84 11.88 -3.97 14.15
N GLN A 85 12.36 -3.99 12.91
CA GLN A 85 11.96 -3.06 11.86
C GLN A 85 10.48 -3.26 11.50
N VAL A 86 10.04 -4.51 11.29
CA VAL A 86 8.65 -4.85 10.98
C VAL A 86 7.70 -4.33 12.06
N ILE A 87 7.98 -4.59 13.34
CA ILE A 87 7.15 -4.10 14.45
C ILE A 87 7.10 -2.57 14.46
N SER A 88 8.25 -1.91 14.30
CA SER A 88 8.30 -0.44 14.32
C SER A 88 7.48 0.21 13.21
N TYR A 89 7.55 -0.29 11.97
CA TYR A 89 6.71 0.22 10.89
C TYR A 89 5.24 -0.12 11.10
N THR A 90 4.93 -1.33 11.57
CA THR A 90 3.55 -1.76 11.83
C THR A 90 2.90 -0.87 12.89
N GLU A 91 3.56 -0.59 14.01
CA GLU A 91 3.04 0.28 15.06
C GLU A 91 2.79 1.71 14.57
N LYS A 92 3.68 2.25 13.73
CA LYS A 92 3.49 3.57 13.11
C LYS A 92 2.31 3.60 12.13
N PHE A 93 2.09 2.50 11.40
CA PHE A 93 1.04 2.42 10.40
C PHE A 93 -0.34 2.10 10.98
N LEU A 94 -0.40 1.35 12.09
CA LEU A 94 -1.63 0.85 12.72
C LEU A 94 -2.73 1.93 12.91
N PRO A 95 -2.43 3.18 13.33
CA PRO A 95 -3.45 4.23 13.50
C PRO A 95 -4.15 4.64 12.19
N TYR A 96 -3.60 4.27 11.03
CA TYR A 96 -4.09 4.65 9.70
C TYR A 96 -4.81 3.50 8.98
N ILE A 97 -4.91 2.32 9.59
CA ILE A 97 -5.67 1.19 9.05
C ILE A 97 -7.14 1.37 9.44
N ASP A 98 -7.96 1.79 8.50
CA ASP A 98 -9.38 2.08 8.71
C ASP A 98 -10.34 1.12 7.99
N ASN A 99 -9.81 0.18 7.20
CA ASN A 99 -10.58 -0.77 6.40
C ASN A 99 -9.98 -2.18 6.40
N TRP A 100 -10.85 -3.15 6.10
CA TRP A 100 -10.49 -4.57 6.08
C TRP A 100 -9.48 -4.91 4.98
N ALA A 101 -9.55 -4.25 3.81
CA ALA A 101 -8.69 -4.57 2.68
C ALA A 101 -7.22 -4.26 2.96
N THR A 102 -6.95 -3.18 3.70
CA THR A 102 -5.61 -2.82 4.18
C THR A 102 -5.14 -3.77 5.28
N CYS A 103 -6.04 -4.14 6.22
CA CYS A 103 -5.74 -5.10 7.27
C CYS A 103 -5.34 -6.47 6.71
N ASP A 104 -6.11 -6.99 5.74
CA ASP A 104 -5.90 -8.29 5.11
C ASP A 104 -4.71 -8.31 4.13
N ALA A 105 -4.14 -7.13 3.81
CA ALA A 105 -2.96 -7.04 2.95
C ALA A 105 -1.69 -7.56 3.64
N PHE A 106 -1.65 -7.53 4.98
CA PHE A 106 -0.60 -8.18 5.75
C PHE A 106 -0.63 -9.69 5.50
N ALA A 107 0.47 -10.23 5.00
CA ALA A 107 0.64 -11.67 4.96
C ALA A 107 0.90 -12.19 6.39
N PRO A 108 0.22 -13.25 6.86
CA PRO A 108 0.61 -13.95 8.07
C PRO A 108 1.98 -14.63 7.93
#